data_AF-M1V6Y1-F1
#
_entry.id   AF-M1V6Y1-F1
#
_cell.length_a   1.000
_cell.length_b   1.000
_cell.length_c   1.000
_cell.angle_alpha   90.00
_cell.angle_beta   90.00
_cell.angle_gamma   90.00
#
_symmetry.space_group_name_H-M   'P 1'
#
loop_
_entity.id
_entity.type
_entity.pdbx_description
1 polymer ?
#
loop_
_entity_poly.entity_id
_entity_poly.type
_entity_poly.pdbx_seq_one_letter_code
_entity_poly.pdbx_strand_id
1 'polypeptide(L)'
;MSIAFQILYWLISFTLTVGILFINIMFLILCKDLEQDYVNPIEFTENLNKLVVPEYSAEGLLCAVLLVGGHWIVGLTLAPLVYLNVKRWMQHRHVFESTSAFNVLPLARRQSQVKLGCFALLFFYLLYSFVYFLVHFSTNGSKLSADFRFDIAEGTTV
;
A
#
# COMPACT_ATOMS: atom_id res chain seq x y z
N MET A 1 -7.59 21.70 -2.95
CA MET A 1 -7.36 20.57 -3.90
C MET A 1 -8.71 20.21 -4.51
N SER A 2 -8.83 20.05 -5.83
CA SER A 2 -10.11 19.72 -6.47
C SER A 2 -10.62 18.34 -6.02
N ILE A 3 -11.95 18.15 -5.95
CA ILE A 3 -12.59 16.87 -5.58
C ILE A 3 -12.11 15.73 -6.48
N ALA A 4 -11.96 15.98 -7.77
CA ALA A 4 -11.47 14.98 -8.73
C ALA A 4 -10.07 14.47 -8.35
N PHE A 5 -9.20 15.35 -7.86
CA PHE A 5 -7.86 14.98 -7.42
C PHE A 5 -7.90 14.13 -6.14
N GLN A 6 -8.82 14.42 -5.21
CA GLN A 6 -8.99 13.62 -3.99
C GLN A 6 -9.45 12.20 -4.31
N ILE A 7 -10.40 12.05 -5.23
CA ILE A 7 -10.87 10.72 -5.67
C ILE A 7 -9.73 9.93 -6.33
N LEU A 8 -8.97 10.57 -7.22
CA LEU A 8 -7.82 9.95 -7.87
C LEU A 8 -6.75 9.50 -6.85
N TYR A 9 -6.46 10.34 -5.86
CA TYR A 9 -5.53 10.03 -4.77
C TYR A 9 -5.94 8.76 -4.02
N TRP A 10 -7.21 8.65 -3.60
CA TRP A 10 -7.70 7.48 -2.89
C TRP A 10 -7.66 6.22 -3.76
N LEU A 11 -8.03 6.33 -5.04
CA LEU A 11 -8.03 5.21 -5.98
C LEU A 11 -6.63 4.67 -6.24
N ILE A 12 -5.65 5.56 -6.46
CA ILE A 12 -4.23 5.17 -6.61
C ILE A 12 -3.71 4.51 -5.33
N SER A 13 -3.96 5.12 -4.17
CA SER A 13 -3.50 4.59 -2.87
C SER A 13 -4.05 3.20 -2.58
N PHE A 14 -5.33 2.99 -2.87
CA PHE A 14 -6.01 1.70 -2.69
C PHE A 14 -5.43 0.64 -3.63
N THR A 15 -5.28 0.98 -4.91
CA THR A 15 -4.75 0.08 -5.94
C THR A 15 -3.31 -0.35 -5.60
N LEU A 16 -2.46 0.59 -5.21
CA LEU A 16 -1.09 0.31 -4.77
C LEU A 16 -1.06 -0.59 -3.53
N THR A 17 -1.91 -0.33 -2.54
CA THR A 17 -1.95 -1.13 -1.31
C THR A 17 -2.36 -2.57 -1.59
N VAL A 18 -3.37 -2.78 -2.45
CA VAL A 18 -3.79 -4.13 -2.88
C VAL A 18 -2.67 -4.84 -3.65
N GLY A 19 -1.97 -4.14 -4.55
CA GLY A 19 -0.83 -4.68 -5.28
C GLY A 19 0.31 -5.13 -4.35
N ILE A 20 0.64 -4.33 -3.34
CA ILE A 20 1.69 -4.67 -2.36
C ILE A 20 1.28 -5.88 -1.51
N LEU A 21 0.01 -5.96 -1.09
CA LEU A 21 -0.51 -7.13 -0.37
C LEU A 21 -0.40 -8.39 -1.21
N PHE A 22 -0.76 -8.32 -2.50
CA PHE A 22 -0.65 -9.45 -3.42
C PHE A 22 0.81 -9.92 -3.57
N ILE A 23 1.75 -8.99 -3.77
CA ILE A 23 3.19 -9.29 -3.88
C ILE A 23 3.71 -9.95 -2.59
N ASN A 24 3.33 -9.44 -1.41
CA ASN A 24 3.73 -10.03 -0.12
C ASN A 24 3.17 -11.45 0.08
N ILE A 25 1.94 -11.71 -0.36
CA ILE A 25 1.35 -13.05 -0.32
C ILE A 25 2.09 -14.00 -1.28
N MET A 26 2.40 -13.55 -2.50
CA MET A 26 3.21 -14.33 -3.45
C MET A 26 4.58 -14.68 -2.88
N PHE A 27 5.24 -13.74 -2.20
CA PHE A 27 6.50 -13.98 -1.51
C PHE A 27 6.36 -15.07 -0.43
N LEU A 28 5.30 -15.00 0.39
CA LEU A 28 5.04 -15.98 1.44
C LEU A 28 4.76 -17.38 0.90
N ILE A 29 4.02 -17.48 -0.20
CA ILE A 29 3.74 -18.77 -0.86
C ILE A 29 5.04 -19.35 -1.40
N LEU A 30 5.85 -18.55 -2.10
CA LEU A 30 7.15 -19.00 -2.63
C LEU A 30 8.09 -19.50 -1.52
N CYS A 31 8.11 -18.82 -0.36
CA CYS A 31 8.85 -19.30 0.82
C CYS A 31 8.31 -20.63 1.36
N LYS A 32 6.98 -20.83 1.34
CA LYS A 32 6.35 -22.06 1.79
C LYS A 32 6.62 -23.22 0.83
N ASP A 33 6.62 -22.96 -0.47
CA ASP A 33 6.93 -23.97 -1.50
C ASP A 33 8.37 -24.49 -1.36
N LEU A 34 9.30 -23.63 -0.96
CA LEU A 34 10.67 -24.06 -0.63
C LEU A 34 10.73 -24.91 0.65
N GLU A 35 9.98 -24.56 1.70
CA GLU A 35 9.95 -25.32 2.97
C GLU A 35 9.36 -26.72 2.85
N GLN A 36 8.49 -26.92 1.87
CA GLN A 36 7.85 -28.20 1.60
C GLN A 36 8.62 -29.01 0.54
N ASP A 37 9.84 -28.58 0.19
CA ASP A 37 10.70 -29.16 -0.86
C ASP A 37 10.01 -29.27 -2.24
N TYR A 38 9.01 -28.42 -2.52
CA TYR A 38 8.30 -28.41 -3.81
C TYR A 38 9.09 -27.73 -4.92
N VAL A 39 9.98 -26.80 -4.59
CA VAL A 39 10.75 -25.99 -5.55
C VAL A 39 12.24 -26.06 -5.24
N ASN A 40 13.07 -26.13 -6.28
CA ASN A 40 14.51 -26.11 -6.13
C ASN A 40 15.01 -24.74 -5.62
N PRO A 41 16.03 -24.70 -4.74
CA PRO A 41 16.53 -23.44 -4.17
C PRO A 41 17.07 -22.45 -5.23
N ILE A 42 17.54 -22.95 -6.38
CA ILE A 42 17.98 -22.12 -7.51
C ILE A 42 16.78 -21.40 -8.14
N GLU A 43 15.72 -22.15 -8.50
CA GLU A 43 14.48 -21.59 -9.07
C GLU A 43 13.80 -20.64 -8.09
N PHE A 44 13.83 -20.94 -6.79
CA PHE A 44 13.35 -20.06 -5.75
C PHE A 44 14.06 -18.70 -5.76
N THR A 45 15.40 -18.68 -5.80
CA THR A 45 16.16 -17.40 -5.79
C THR A 45 15.90 -16.54 -7.02
N GLU A 46 15.70 -17.13 -8.20
CA GLU A 46 15.35 -16.38 -9.41
C GLU A 46 13.94 -15.78 -9.34
N ASN A 47 12.96 -16.57 -8.91
CA ASN A 47 11.58 -16.11 -8.76
C ASN A 47 11.45 -15.05 -7.67
N LEU A 48 12.21 -15.19 -6.58
CA LEU A 48 12.25 -14.21 -5.51
C LEU A 48 12.84 -12.88 -5.98
N ASN A 49 13.94 -12.87 -6.73
CA ASN A 49 14.54 -11.64 -7.24
C ASN A 49 13.58 -10.89 -8.20
N LYS A 50 12.83 -11.62 -9.03
CA LYS A 50 11.79 -11.03 -9.89
C LYS A 50 10.66 -10.37 -9.09
N LEU A 51 10.39 -10.84 -7.87
CA LEU A 51 9.31 -10.35 -7.02
C LEU A 51 9.74 -9.21 -6.08
N VAL A 52 11.01 -9.22 -5.66
CA VAL A 52 11.59 -8.22 -4.74
C VAL A 52 11.66 -6.82 -5.39
N VAL A 53 11.98 -6.75 -6.68
CA VAL A 53 12.04 -5.48 -7.43
C VAL A 53 10.68 -4.76 -7.46
N PRO A 54 9.57 -5.39 -7.87
CA PRO A 54 8.26 -4.75 -7.87
C PRO A 54 7.74 -4.47 -6.45
N GLU A 55 8.13 -5.24 -5.43
CA GLU A 55 7.77 -4.95 -4.04
C GLU A 55 8.34 -3.59 -3.59
N TYR A 56 9.66 -3.40 -3.75
CA TYR A 56 10.31 -2.17 -3.31
C TYR A 56 9.85 -0.93 -4.07
N SER A 57 9.60 -1.06 -5.37
CA SER A 57 9.11 0.05 -6.17
C SER A 57 7.68 0.44 -5.79
N ALA A 58 6.80 -0.55 -5.55
CA ALA A 58 5.44 -0.30 -5.11
C ALA A 58 5.38 0.31 -3.70
N GLU A 59 6.18 -0.19 -2.75
CA GLU A 59 6.29 0.39 -1.40
C GLU A 59 6.80 1.84 -1.44
N GLY A 60 7.81 2.13 -2.27
CA GLY A 60 8.34 3.48 -2.48
C GLY A 60 7.31 4.43 -3.08
N LEU A 61 6.57 3.98 -4.10
CA LEU A 61 5.48 4.72 -4.72
C LEU A 61 4.35 5.02 -3.72
N LEU A 62 3.92 4.03 -2.95
CA LEU A 62 2.88 4.22 -1.93
C LEU A 62 3.32 5.22 -0.86
N CYS A 63 4.56 5.14 -0.39
CA CYS A 63 5.11 6.10 0.58
C CYS A 63 5.12 7.53 0.03
N ALA A 64 5.53 7.71 -1.24
CA ALA A 64 5.52 9.01 -1.89
C ALA A 64 4.10 9.58 -2.03
N VAL A 65 3.14 8.75 -2.44
CA VAL A 65 1.72 9.13 -2.55
C VAL A 65 1.17 9.55 -1.19
N LEU A 66 1.40 8.78 -0.12
CA LEU A 66 0.91 9.09 1.23
C LEU A 66 1.51 10.38 1.81
N LEU A 67 2.78 10.68 1.52
CA LEU A 67 3.43 11.94 1.92
C LEU A 67 2.81 13.14 1.20
N VAL A 68 2.57 13.05 -0.11
CA VAL A 68 1.88 14.10 -0.87
C VAL A 68 0.44 14.29 -0.38
N GLY A 69 -0.23 13.20 0.03
CA GLY A 69 -1.58 13.20 0.58
C GLY A 69 -1.70 13.71 2.01
N GLY A 70 -0.62 14.13 2.66
CA GLY A 70 -0.64 14.68 4.03
C GLY A 70 -0.83 13.66 5.14
N HIS A 71 -0.70 12.36 4.85
CA HIS A 71 -0.79 11.29 5.85
C HIS A 71 0.59 11.02 6.47
N TRP A 72 1.14 12.06 7.10
CA TRP A 72 2.52 12.09 7.59
C TRP A 72 2.85 10.96 8.55
N ILE A 73 1.98 10.64 9.50
CA ILE A 73 2.24 9.60 10.52
C ILE A 73 2.45 8.23 9.86
N VAL A 74 1.60 7.88 8.90
CA VAL A 74 1.69 6.63 8.16
C VAL A 74 2.91 6.64 7.25
N GLY A 75 3.13 7.73 6.50
CA GLY A 75 4.31 7.90 5.65
C GLY A 75 5.63 7.82 6.43
N LEU A 76 5.72 8.40 7.63
CA LEU A 76 6.90 8.35 8.49
C LEU A 76 7.14 6.96 9.07
N THR A 77 6.09 6.17 9.27
CA THR A 77 6.21 4.78 9.70
C THR A 77 6.73 3.88 8.57
N LEU A 78 6.35 4.19 7.31
CA LEU A 78 6.86 3.52 6.11
C LEU A 78 8.25 3.99 5.66
N ALA A 79 8.62 5.25 5.94
CA ALA A 79 9.88 5.85 5.54
C ALA A 79 11.14 5.05 5.95
N PRO A 80 11.29 4.55 7.20
CA PRO A 80 12.44 3.74 7.56
C PRO A 80 12.47 2.40 6.81
N LEU A 81 11.31 1.81 6.50
CA LEU A 81 11.21 0.61 5.69
C LEU A 81 11.73 0.85 4.27
N VAL A 82 11.24 1.91 3.62
CA VAL A 82 11.65 2.30 2.26
C VAL A 82 13.12 2.68 2.23
N TYR A 83 13.62 3.41 3.23
CA TYR A 83 15.04 3.76 3.33
C TYR A 83 15.94 2.53 3.42
N LEU A 84 15.56 1.53 4.22
CA LEU A 84 16.30 0.27 4.31
C LEU A 84 16.28 -0.51 3.00
N ASN A 85 15.15 -0.52 2.29
CA ASN A 85 15.02 -1.15 0.99
C ASN A 85 15.88 -0.45 -0.08
N VAL A 86 15.88 0.88 -0.12
CA VAL A 86 16.71 1.69 -1.02
C VAL A 86 18.20 1.50 -0.72
N LYS A 87 18.58 1.45 0.56
CA LYS A 87 19.97 1.16 0.95
C LYS A 87 20.42 -0.23 0.48
N ARG A 88 19.56 -1.24 0.57
CA ARG A 88 19.82 -2.60 0.06
C ARG A 88 19.92 -2.63 -1.47
N TRP A 89 19.07 -1.86 -2.15
CA TRP A 89 19.13 -1.67 -3.61
C TRP A 89 20.47 -1.08 -4.06
N MET A 90 20.91 0.01 -3.41
CA MET A 90 22.18 0.67 -3.74
C MET A 90 23.41 -0.18 -3.43
N GLN A 91 23.30 -1.15 -2.53
CA GLN A 91 24.41 -2.05 -2.18
C GLN A 91 24.55 -3.25 -3.13
N HIS A 92 23.81 -3.30 -4.26
CA HIS A 92 23.78 -4.41 -5.22
C HIS A 92 23.50 -5.80 -4.61
N ARG A 93 23.00 -5.88 -3.37
CA ARG A 93 22.54 -7.13 -2.72
C ARG A 93 21.07 -7.44 -3.02
N HIS A 94 20.62 -7.11 -4.22
CA HIS A 94 19.29 -7.47 -4.72
C HIS A 94 19.23 -8.94 -5.14
N VAL A 95 20.39 -9.53 -5.45
CA VAL A 95 20.53 -10.95 -5.77
C VAL A 95 20.82 -11.72 -4.49
N PHE A 96 19.87 -12.55 -4.05
CA PHE A 96 20.14 -13.52 -3.00
C PHE A 96 21.06 -14.60 -3.55
N GLU A 97 22.33 -14.61 -3.14
CA GLU A 97 23.23 -15.73 -3.42
C GLU A 97 22.79 -16.97 -2.63
N SER A 98 22.65 -18.08 -3.36
CA SER A 98 22.00 -19.32 -2.90
C SER A 98 22.66 -19.97 -1.67
N THR A 99 23.93 -19.69 -1.39
CA THR A 99 24.67 -20.21 -0.22
C THR A 99 24.43 -19.45 1.09
N SER A 100 23.98 -18.19 1.04
CA SER A 100 23.62 -17.41 2.24
C SER A 100 22.10 -17.26 2.42
N ALA A 101 21.32 -17.46 1.35
CA ALA A 101 19.87 -17.28 1.34
C ALA A 101 19.16 -18.08 2.45
N PHE A 102 19.53 -19.33 2.69
CA PHE A 102 18.87 -20.18 3.71
C PHE A 102 18.97 -19.65 5.14
N ASN A 103 20.07 -18.99 5.51
CA ASN A 103 20.23 -18.42 6.86
C ASN A 103 19.46 -17.10 7.04
N VAL A 104 19.24 -16.33 5.97
CA VAL A 104 18.48 -15.06 6.02
C VAL A 104 17.00 -15.24 5.67
N LEU A 105 16.61 -16.35 5.05
CA LEU A 105 15.22 -16.70 4.71
C LEU A 105 14.24 -16.60 5.89
N PRO A 106 14.50 -17.21 7.07
CA PRO A 106 13.54 -17.16 8.17
C PRO A 106 13.34 -15.73 8.68
N LEU A 107 14.38 -14.89 8.63
CA LEU A 107 14.30 -13.49 9.02
C LEU A 107 13.54 -12.65 7.97
N ALA A 108 13.80 -12.88 6.68
CA ALA A 108 13.11 -12.22 5.58
C ALA A 108 11.62 -12.60 5.53
N ARG A 109 11.29 -13.88 5.75
CA ARG A 109 9.92 -14.37 5.90
C ARG A 109 9.21 -13.68 7.06
N ARG A 110 9.85 -13.62 8.23
CA ARG A 110 9.28 -12.94 9.40
C ARG A 110 9.07 -11.44 9.14
N GLN A 111 9.99 -10.80 8.43
CA GLN A 111 9.83 -9.41 8.00
C GLN A 111 8.62 -9.26 7.04
N SER A 112 8.48 -10.13 6.05
CA SER A 112 7.32 -10.11 5.13
C SER A 112 5.99 -10.39 5.86
N GLN A 113 5.94 -11.28 6.85
CA GLN A 113 4.74 -11.50 7.67
C GLN A 113 4.33 -10.26 8.48
N VAL A 114 5.31 -9.59 9.10
CA VAL A 114 5.06 -8.34 9.84
C VAL A 114 4.60 -7.25 8.88
N LYS A 115 5.26 -7.11 7.73
CA LYS A 115 4.85 -6.19 6.66
C LYS A 115 3.41 -6.45 6.21
N LEU A 116 3.06 -7.71 5.93
CA LEU A 116 1.72 -8.10 5.51
C LEU A 116 0.67 -7.65 6.54
N GLY A 117 0.93 -7.88 7.84
CA GLY A 117 0.07 -7.40 8.91
C GLY A 117 -0.07 -5.88 8.94
N CYS A 118 1.05 -5.15 8.81
CA CYS A 118 1.05 -3.69 8.76
C CYS A 118 0.28 -3.15 7.53
N PHE A 119 0.50 -3.71 6.34
CA PHE A 119 -0.19 -3.31 5.12
C PHE A 119 -1.68 -3.68 5.13
N ALA A 120 -2.06 -4.78 5.79
CA ALA A 120 -3.46 -5.13 6.00
C ALA A 120 -4.17 -4.12 6.92
N LEU A 121 -3.54 -3.72 8.03
CA LEU A 121 -4.06 -2.65 8.89
C LEU A 121 -4.15 -1.32 8.15
N LEU A 122 -3.14 -1.00 7.34
CA LEU A 122 -3.14 0.18 6.48
C LEU A 122 -4.29 0.14 5.46
N PHE A 123 -4.57 -1.02 4.88
CA PHE A 123 -5.68 -1.21 3.96
C PHE A 123 -7.03 -0.88 4.61
N PHE A 124 -7.29 -1.40 5.82
CA PHE A 124 -8.51 -1.06 6.57
C PHE A 124 -8.57 0.42 6.94
N TYR A 125 -7.44 1.03 7.33
CA TYR A 125 -7.36 2.46 7.60
C TYR A 125 -7.67 3.32 6.36
N LEU A 126 -7.12 2.96 5.20
CA LEU A 126 -7.39 3.63 3.93
C LEU A 126 -8.86 3.47 3.52
N LEU A 127 -9.44 2.28 3.71
CA LEU A 127 -10.85 2.01 3.44
C LEU A 127 -11.75 2.88 4.32
N TYR A 128 -11.49 2.93 5.62
CA TYR A 128 -12.22 3.81 6.55
C TYR A 128 -12.15 5.28 6.13
N SER A 129 -10.94 5.75 5.79
CA SER A 129 -10.71 7.15 5.42
C SER A 129 -11.41 7.52 4.11
N PHE A 130 -11.43 6.59 3.15
CA PHE A 130 -12.17 6.76 1.89
C PHE A 130 -13.68 6.81 2.11
N VAL A 131 -14.24 5.91 2.93
CA VAL A 131 -15.67 5.91 3.26
C VAL A 131 -16.06 7.18 3.99
N TYR A 132 -15.26 7.62 4.96
CA TYR A 132 -15.47 8.87 5.68
C TYR A 132 -15.52 10.08 4.71
N PHE A 133 -14.57 10.14 3.78
CA PHE A 133 -14.53 11.18 2.74
C PHE A 133 -15.80 11.15 1.87
N LEU A 134 -16.23 9.96 1.44
CA LEU A 134 -17.42 9.78 0.59
C LEU A 134 -18.70 10.20 1.32
N VAL A 135 -18.86 9.80 2.58
CA VAL A 135 -20.03 10.16 3.40
C VAL A 135 -20.08 11.67 3.60
N HIS A 136 -18.96 12.29 3.99
CA HIS A 136 -18.89 13.74 4.18
C HIS A 136 -19.21 14.50 2.87
N PHE A 137 -18.71 14.01 1.73
CA PHE A 137 -19.05 14.55 0.42
C PHE A 137 -20.55 14.43 0.10
N SER A 138 -21.14 13.25 0.34
CA SER A 138 -22.56 12.99 0.11
C SER A 138 -23.46 13.87 1.00
N THR A 139 -23.12 14.00 2.28
CA THR A 139 -23.87 14.85 3.23
C THR A 139 -23.83 16.31 2.82
N ASN A 140 -22.68 16.85 2.42
CA ASN A 140 -22.60 18.26 2.00
C ASN A 140 -23.39 18.54 0.71
N GLY A 141 -23.44 17.59 -0.23
CA GLY A 141 -24.31 17.68 -1.40
C GLY A 141 -25.79 17.74 -1.04
N SER A 142 -26.23 16.95 -0.05
CA SER A 142 -27.62 16.95 0.41
C SER A 142 -28.04 18.27 1.09
N LYS A 143 -27.13 18.90 1.86
CA LYS A 143 -27.37 20.19 2.52
C LYS A 143 -27.51 21.33 1.51
N LEU A 144 -26.70 21.35 0.46
CA LEU A 144 -26.77 22.38 -0.58
C LEU A 144 -28.09 22.34 -1.35
N SER A 145 -28.63 21.14 -1.60
CA SER A 145 -29.93 20.95 -2.26
C SER A 145 -31.09 21.36 -1.34
N ALA A 146 -30.95 21.15 -0.02
CA ALA A 146 -31.94 21.62 0.94
C ALA A 146 -31.97 23.16 1.01
N ASP A 147 -30.82 23.82 1.20
CA ASP A 147 -30.72 25.29 1.24
C ASP A 147 -31.28 25.95 -0.02
N PHE A 148 -30.91 25.42 -1.19
CA PHE A 148 -31.42 25.94 -2.47
C PHE A 148 -32.95 25.83 -2.58
N ARG A 149 -33.55 24.75 -2.03
CA ARG A 149 -35.01 24.62 -2.01
C ARG A 149 -35.68 25.57 -1.01
N PHE A 150 -35.01 25.91 0.10
CA PHE A 150 -35.50 26.91 1.05
C PHE A 150 -35.44 28.32 0.46
N ASP A 151 -34.33 28.71 -0.20
CA ASP A 151 -34.21 30.01 -0.88
C ASP A 151 -35.28 30.21 -1.97
N ILE A 152 -35.56 29.17 -2.77
CA ILE A 152 -36.62 29.22 -3.79
C ILE A 152 -37.99 29.38 -3.13
N ALA A 153 -38.25 28.67 -2.02
CA ALA A 153 -39.53 28.74 -1.32
C ALA A 153 -39.77 30.14 -0.71
N GLU A 154 -38.77 30.76 -0.09
CA GLU A 154 -38.86 32.13 0.44
C GLU A 154 -39.03 33.17 -0.68
N GLY A 155 -38.28 33.05 -1.78
CA GLY A 155 -38.37 33.96 -2.93
C GLY A 155 -39.69 33.91 -3.70
N THR A 156 -40.51 32.86 -3.51
CA THR A 156 -41.83 32.72 -4.16
C THR A 156 -42.98 33.25 -3.26
N THR A 157 -42.69 33.65 -2.02
CA THR A 157 -43.69 34.17 -1.06
C THR A 157 -43.82 35.70 -1.03
N VAL A 158 -43.31 36.41 -2.04
CA VAL A 158 -43.42 37.87 -2.20
C VAL A 158 -44.24 38.22 -3.44
#